data_AF-A0A7J9ELH0-F1
#
_entry.id   AF-A0A7J9ELH0-F1
#
_cell.length_a   1.000
_cell.length_b   1.000
_cell.length_c   1.000
_cell.angle_alpha   90.00
_cell.angle_beta   90.00
_cell.angle_gamma   90.00
#
_symmetry.space_group_name_H-M   'P 1'
#
loop_
_entity.id
_entity.type
_entity.pdbx_description
1 polymer ?
#
loop_
_entity_poly.entity_id
_entity_poly.type
_entity_poly.pdbx_seq_one_letter_code
_entity_poly.pdbx_strand_id
1 'polypeptide(L)'
;MPPGTFVFIYGDLLNAWSNGRMHAANHRVMLRRNEYRYSLGTFAVPVKGTIIKAAKEMVDEEHPRVFKDTDFMDFVDYANAGGSLLFDSEAVLICCSTQKLS
;
A
#
# COMPACT_ATOMS: atom_id res chain seq x y z
N MET A 1 18.26 8.49 5.96
CA MET A 1 17.70 9.06 4.72
C MET A 1 18.10 10.52 4.68
N PRO A 2 18.81 11.00 3.64
CA PRO A 2 19.25 12.39 3.58
C PRO A 2 18.08 13.37 3.60
N PRO A 3 18.25 14.59 4.15
CA PRO A 3 17.23 15.64 4.05
C PRO A 3 16.81 15.90 2.60
N GLY A 4 15.52 16.19 2.37
CA GLY A 4 14.99 16.49 1.04
C GLY A 4 14.80 15.28 0.12
N THR A 5 14.87 14.05 0.65
CA THR A 5 14.57 12.82 -0.11
C THR A 5 13.23 12.21 0.30
N PHE A 6 12.62 11.48 -0.63
CA PHE A 6 11.32 10.82 -0.47
C PHE A 6 11.44 9.33 -0.74
N VAL A 7 10.58 8.54 -0.12
CA VAL A 7 10.43 7.11 -0.39
C VAL A 7 9.09 6.88 -1.07
N PHE A 8 9.12 6.17 -2.20
CA PHE A 8 7.92 5.70 -2.88
C PHE A 8 7.71 4.23 -2.54
N ILE A 9 6.50 3.89 -2.12
CA ILE A 9 6.08 2.54 -1.76
C ILE A 9 4.90 2.17 -2.65
N TYR A 10 4.94 0.95 -3.19
CA TYR A 10 3.85 0.40 -4.00
C TYR A 10 3.02 -0.55 -3.13
N GLY A 11 1.69 -0.48 -3.27
CA GLY A 11 0.74 -1.36 -2.60
C GLY A 11 0.13 -2.39 -3.54
N ASP A 12 -0.70 -3.28 -2.98
CA ASP A 12 -1.26 -4.44 -3.69
C ASP A 12 -2.13 -4.07 -4.89
N LEU A 13 -2.79 -2.91 -4.86
CA LEU A 13 -3.58 -2.44 -6.00
C LEU A 13 -2.71 -2.17 -7.23
N LEU A 14 -1.50 -1.65 -7.04
CA LEU A 14 -0.57 -1.43 -8.14
C LEU A 14 0.10 -2.73 -8.60
N ASN A 15 0.29 -3.67 -7.69
CA ASN A 15 0.69 -5.05 -8.02
C ASN A 15 -0.35 -5.71 -8.95
N ALA A 16 -1.64 -5.63 -8.59
CA ALA A 16 -2.74 -6.14 -9.41
C ALA A 16 -2.83 -5.43 -10.77
N TRP A 17 -2.73 -4.10 -10.80
CA TRP A 17 -2.77 -3.31 -12.03
C TRP A 17 -1.58 -3.60 -12.96
N SER A 18 -0.39 -3.85 -12.41
CA SER A 18 0.81 -4.20 -13.17
C SER A 18 0.91 -5.70 -13.53
N ASN A 19 -0.16 -6.46 -13.29
CA ASN A 19 -0.21 -7.90 -13.52
C ASN A 19 0.94 -8.67 -12.82
N GLY A 20 1.32 -8.26 -11.61
CA GLY A 20 2.36 -8.95 -10.83
C GLY A 20 3.77 -8.40 -10.98
N ARG A 21 3.99 -7.47 -11.92
CA ARG A 21 5.33 -6.95 -12.25
C ARG A 21 5.86 -5.97 -11.21
N MET A 22 4.99 -5.27 -10.49
CA MET A 22 5.38 -4.40 -9.38
C MET A 22 5.09 -5.10 -8.06
N HIS A 23 6.14 -5.40 -7.29
CA HIS A 23 5.99 -6.04 -6.00
C HIS A 23 5.57 -5.03 -4.93
N ALA A 24 4.46 -5.33 -4.24
CA ALA A 24 4.06 -4.59 -3.06
C ALA A 24 5.11 -4.76 -1.97
N ALA A 25 5.59 -3.65 -1.41
CA ALA A 25 6.66 -3.69 -0.43
C ALA A 25 6.11 -3.83 0.99
N ASN A 26 6.41 -4.96 1.62
CA ASN A 26 6.20 -5.14 3.05
C ASN A 26 7.14 -4.22 3.82
N HIS A 27 6.57 -3.30 4.60
CA HIS A 27 7.33 -2.33 5.37
C HIS A 27 6.77 -2.23 6.79
N ARG A 28 7.66 -2.02 7.77
CA ARG A 28 7.31 -1.84 9.17
C ARG A 28 8.06 -0.65 9.75
N VAL A 29 7.38 0.17 10.53
CA VAL A 29 8.02 1.21 11.33
C VAL A 29 8.50 0.60 12.64
N MET A 30 9.80 0.72 12.90
CA MET A 30 10.40 0.33 14.18
C MET A 30 10.74 1.58 14.98
N LEU A 31 10.19 1.67 16.19
CA LEU A 31 10.60 2.67 17.17
C LEU A 31 11.96 2.27 17.74
N ARG A 32 12.90 3.22 17.75
CA ARG A 32 14.12 3.11 18.55
C ARG A 32 13.84 3.77 19.90
N ARG A 33 14.36 3.18 20.98
CA ARG A 33 14.08 3.67 22.34
C ARG A 33 14.52 5.13 22.49
N ASN A 34 13.63 5.94 23.06
CA ASN A 34 13.86 7.30 23.56
C ASN A 34 14.02 8.43 22.53
N GLU A 35 13.56 8.25 21.28
CA GLU A 35 13.58 9.31 20.27
C GLU A 35 12.22 9.47 19.59
N TYR A 36 11.78 10.72 19.37
CA TYR A 36 10.62 11.01 18.55
C TYR A 36 10.99 10.97 17.06
N ARG A 37 10.17 10.29 16.27
CA ARG A 37 10.28 10.30 14.81
C ARG A 37 8.99 10.81 14.22
N TYR A 38 9.09 11.84 13.38
CA TYR A 38 7.98 12.36 12.60
C TYR A 38 8.09 11.87 11.15
N SER A 39 6.96 11.55 10.54
CA SER A 39 6.88 11.18 9.13
C SER A 39 5.57 11.67 8.53
N LEU A 40 5.64 12.22 7.33
CA LEU A 40 4.47 12.56 6.53
C LEU A 40 4.32 11.53 5.40
N GLY A 41 3.13 10.98 5.27
CA GLY A 41 2.75 10.07 4.20
C GLY A 41 1.63 10.64 3.36
N THR A 42 1.63 10.34 2.07
CA THR A 42 0.52 10.63 1.16
C THR A 42 0.26 9.41 0.30
N PHE A 43 -1.01 9.06 0.15
CA PHE A 43 -1.44 7.88 -0.57
C PHE A 43 -2.26 8.27 -1.78
N ALA A 44 -1.85 7.81 -2.96
CA ALA A 44 -2.68 7.85 -4.14
C ALA A 44 -3.60 6.62 -4.12
N VAL A 45 -4.91 6.85 -3.97
CA VAL A 45 -5.92 5.79 -3.92
C VAL A 45 -6.91 5.95 -5.08
N PRO A 46 -7.42 4.84 -5.64
CA PRO A 46 -8.49 4.89 -6.63
C PRO A 46 -9.74 5.58 -6.11
N VAL A 47 -10.57 6.08 -7.02
CA VAL A 47 -11.90 6.62 -6.67
C VAL A 47 -12.84 5.45 -6.33
N LYS A 48 -13.79 5.65 -5.42
CA LYS A 48 -14.82 4.66 -5.09
C LYS A 48 -15.54 4.16 -6.35
N GLY A 49 -15.74 2.84 -6.45
CA GLY A 49 -16.34 2.18 -7.62
C GLY A 49 -15.37 1.96 -8.79
N THR A 50 -14.08 2.28 -8.63
CA THR A 50 -13.07 1.91 -9.62
C THR A 50 -12.88 0.40 -9.62
N ILE A 51 -13.01 -0.21 -10.80
CA ILE A 51 -12.59 -1.60 -11.00
C ILE A 51 -11.10 -1.62 -11.35
N ILE A 52 -10.32 -2.24 -10.48
CA ILE A 52 -8.89 -2.47 -10.66
C ILE A 52 -8.71 -3.64 -11.61
N LYS A 53 -8.04 -3.37 -12.73
CA LYS A 53 -7.75 -4.33 -13.79
C LYS A 53 -6.29 -4.25 -14.16
N ALA A 54 -5.71 -5.37 -14.58
CA ALA A 54 -4.40 -5.37 -15.21
C ALA A 54 -4.39 -4.42 -16.42
N ALA A 55 -3.35 -3.58 -16.52
CA ALA A 55 -3.13 -2.76 -17.70
C ALA A 55 -3.04 -3.65 -18.95
N LYS A 56 -3.60 -3.20 -20.07
CA LYS A 56 -3.68 -4.01 -21.29
C LYS A 56 -2.29 -4.37 -21.81
N GLU A 57 -1.35 -3.45 -21.63
CA GLU A 57 0.06 -3.57 -22.02
C GLU A 57 0.85 -4.56 -21.14
N MET A 58 0.27 -4.99 -20.02
CA MET A 58 0.89 -5.93 -19.07
C MET A 58 0.29 -7.35 -19.18
N VAL A 59 -0.61 -7.57 -20.14
CA VAL A 59 -1.24 -8.86 -20.40
C VAL A 59 -1.03 -9.24 -21.86
N ASP A 60 -0.30 -10.34 -22.08
CA ASP A 60 0.01 -10.88 -23.40
C ASP A 60 0.03 -12.42 -23.36
N GLU A 61 0.39 -13.07 -24.47
CA GLU A 61 0.42 -14.54 -24.57
C GLU A 61 1.48 -15.18 -23.65
N GLU A 62 2.59 -14.48 -23.38
CA GLU A 62 3.66 -14.93 -22.49
C GLU A 62 3.35 -14.60 -21.02
N HIS A 63 2.62 -13.52 -20.78
CA HIS A 63 2.22 -13.01 -19.47
C HIS A 63 0.68 -12.95 -19.37
N PRO A 64 0.02 -14.11 -19.22
CA PRO A 64 -1.42 -14.13 -19.04
C PRO A 64 -1.82 -13.38 -17.76
N ARG A 65 -3.09 -13.00 -17.69
CA ARG A 65 -3.64 -12.29 -16.54
C ARG A 65 -3.52 -13.16 -15.27
N VAL A 66 -2.91 -12.61 -14.23
CA VAL A 66 -2.70 -13.26 -12.93
C VAL A 66 -3.81 -12.92 -11.94
N PHE A 67 -4.28 -11.68 -11.94
CA PHE A 67 -5.27 -11.18 -10.97
C PHE A 67 -6.65 -11.03 -11.60
N LYS A 68 -7.69 -11.32 -10.82
CA LYS A 68 -9.08 -11.02 -11.20
C LYS A 68 -9.34 -9.51 -11.14
N ASP A 69 -10.21 -9.02 -12.01
CA ASP A 69 -10.75 -7.66 -11.90
C ASP A 69 -11.42 -7.52 -10.52
N THR A 70 -11.09 -6.45 -9.79
CA THR A 70 -11.51 -6.28 -8.38
C THR A 70 -12.04 -4.87 -8.16
N ASP A 71 -13.20 -4.73 -7.52
CA ASP A 71 -13.68 -3.41 -7.09
C ASP A 71 -12.82 -2.88 -5.96
N PHE A 72 -12.48 -1.59 -6.02
CA PHE A 72 -11.64 -0.96 -5.02
C PHE A 72 -12.23 -1.02 -3.61
N MET A 73 -13.55 -0.85 -3.45
CA MET A 73 -14.18 -0.93 -2.13
C MET A 73 -14.26 -2.35 -1.61
N ASP A 74 -14.50 -3.34 -2.47
CA ASP A 74 -14.44 -4.75 -2.05
C ASP A 74 -13.05 -5.11 -1.50
N PHE A 75 -11.99 -4.58 -2.12
CA PHE A 75 -10.61 -4.73 -1.63
C PHE A 75 -10.41 -4.05 -0.27
N VAL A 76 -10.93 -2.83 -0.09
CA VAL A 76 -10.85 -2.09 1.19
C VAL A 76 -11.63 -2.82 2.28
N ASP A 77 -12.80 -3.36 1.98
CA ASP A 77 -13.62 -4.10 2.95
C ASP A 77 -12.93 -5.42 3.34
N TYR A 78 -12.38 -6.15 2.36
CA TYR A 78 -11.56 -7.33 2.62
C TYR A 78 -10.38 -7.03 3.54
N ALA A 79 -9.68 -5.93 3.27
CA ALA A 79 -8.54 -5.49 4.08
C ALA A 79 -8.92 -5.15 5.51
N ASN A 80 -10.00 -4.39 5.69
CA ASN A 80 -10.50 -4.02 7.01
C ASN A 80 -10.98 -5.24 7.81
N ALA A 81 -11.44 -6.29 7.13
CA ALA A 81 -11.82 -7.56 7.74
C ALA A 81 -10.63 -8.43 8.17
N GLY A 82 -9.39 -7.93 8.07
CA GLY A 82 -8.17 -8.69 8.38
C GLY A 82 -7.73 -9.61 7.25
N GLY A 83 -8.35 -9.51 6.07
CA GLY A 83 -7.74 -9.96 4.83
C GLY A 83 -6.40 -9.27 4.70
N SER A 84 -5.35 -10.03 4.38
CA SER A 84 -3.96 -9.58 4.46
C SER A 84 -3.68 -8.36 3.59
N LEU A 85 -3.93 -7.18 4.12
CA LEU A 85 -3.08 -6.03 3.98
C LEU A 85 -2.23 -6.00 5.23
N LEU A 86 -0.92 -5.98 5.07
CA LEU A 86 -0.02 -5.60 6.14
C LEU A 86 -0.08 -4.08 6.39
N PHE A 87 -1.29 -3.54 6.49
CA PHE A 87 -1.55 -2.43 7.42
C PHE A 87 -1.83 -3.10 8.75
N ASP A 88 -0.77 -3.54 9.44
CA ASP A 88 -0.89 -3.79 10.87
C ASP A 88 -1.57 -2.55 11.46
N SER A 89 -2.72 -2.76 12.09
CA SER A 89 -3.59 -1.70 12.63
C SER A 89 -2.91 -0.79 13.66
N GLU A 90 -1.62 -1.01 13.97
CA GLU A 90 -0.78 -0.07 14.71
C GLU A 90 -0.11 1.02 13.83
N ALA A 91 -0.24 0.97 12.51
CA ALA A 91 0.34 1.95 11.59
C ALA A 91 -0.71 2.55 10.64
N VAL A 92 -1.74 3.20 11.20
CA VAL A 92 -2.44 4.26 10.47
C VAL A 92 -1.42 5.38 10.23
N LEU A 93 -0.79 5.38 9.05
CA LEU A 93 0.10 6.46 8.64
C LEU A 93 -0.71 7.69 8.20
N ILE A 94 -1.46 8.26 9.14
CA ILE A 94 -1.64 9.70 9.25
C ILE A 94 -0.89 10.09 10.53
N CYS A 95 0.44 10.18 10.47
CA CYS A 95 1.23 10.62 11.62
C CYS A 95 1.32 12.15 11.64
N CYS A 96 0.24 12.79 12.07
CA CYS A 96 0.35 13.93 12.98
C CYS A 96 -0.02 13.42 14.38
N SER A 97 0.69 12.40 14.86
CA SER A 97 0.54 11.96 16.25
C SER A 97 1.92 11.62 16.82
N THR A 98 2.38 12.49 17.72
CA THR A 98 3.42 12.20 18.68
C THR A 98 3.01 10.97 19.49
N GLN A 99 3.68 9.83 19.30
CA GLN A 99 3.60 8.74 20.26
C GLN A 99 4.75 8.89 21.25
N LYS A 100 4.41 9.29 22.48
CA LYS A 100 5.28 9.21 23.66
C LYS A 100 4.92 7.91 24.37
N LEU A 101 5.89 7.01 24.56
CA LEU A 101 5.72 5.87 25.45
C LEU A 101 5.89 6.35 26.89
N SER A 102 4.87 6.09 27.73
CA SER A 102 4.94 6.17 29.19
C SER A 102 5.71 4.99 29.77
#